data_AF-A0ABD1UCJ1-F1
#
_entry.id   AF-A0ABD1UCJ1-F1
#
_cell.length_a   1.000
_cell.length_b   1.000
_cell.length_c   1.000
_cell.angle_alpha   90.00
_cell.angle_beta   90.00
_cell.angle_gamma   90.00
#
_symmetry.space_group_name_H-M   'P 1'
#
loop_
_entity.id
_entity.type
_entity.pdbx_description
1 polymer ?
#
loop_
_entity_poly.entity_id
_entity_poly.type
_entity_poly.pdbx_seq_one_letter_code
_entity_poly.pdbx_strand_id
1 'polypeptide(L)'
;MENVDGYAQITEPSMCMCGRNASMRTSWMENNPGRRFLGCSLYGRPDACDYFKWVDPIVHPRYKSVINGLLRNANRKDALEKKLQRMLMYHRILLAMVVMVLLVRCVI
;
A
#
# COMPACT_ATOMS: atom_id res chain seq x y z
N MET A 1 12.63 38.04 4.62
CA MET A 1 13.70 37.09 4.28
C MET A 1 13.30 35.75 4.87
N GLU A 2 12.49 35.00 4.14
CA GLU A 2 12.10 33.64 4.53
C GLU A 2 13.23 32.70 4.10
N ASN A 3 13.85 32.02 5.06
CA ASN A 3 14.84 30.97 4.81
C ASN A 3 14.18 29.86 3.98
N VAL A 4 14.60 29.74 2.71
CA VAL A 4 14.13 28.72 1.77
C VAL A 4 14.96 27.42 1.88
N ASP A 5 15.48 27.13 3.08
CA ASP A 5 16.43 26.02 3.30
C ASP A 5 15.73 24.68 3.59
N GLY A 6 14.40 24.63 3.54
CA GLY A 6 13.60 23.43 3.88
C GLY A 6 13.74 22.24 2.92
N TYR A 7 14.51 22.36 1.84
CA TYR A 7 14.70 21.33 0.82
C TYR A 7 16.15 20.85 0.66
N ALA A 8 17.11 21.48 1.35
CA ALA A 8 18.53 21.20 1.18
C ALA A 8 19.05 20.28 2.29
N GLN A 9 18.80 18.97 2.21
CA GLN A 9 19.51 17.98 3.06
C GLN A 9 19.47 16.51 2.57
N ILE A 10 19.32 16.26 1.26
CA ILE A 10 19.34 14.88 0.70
C ILE A 10 20.61 14.61 -0.14
N THR A 11 21.61 15.50 -0.11
CA THR A 11 22.82 15.34 -0.92
C THR A 11 23.90 14.47 -0.28
N GLU A 12 23.80 14.18 1.02
CA GLU A 12 24.73 13.31 1.75
C GLU A 12 24.11 11.91 1.99
N PRO A 13 24.84 10.80 1.73
CA PRO A 13 24.39 9.48 2.11
C PRO A 13 24.20 9.41 3.63
N SER A 14 22.95 9.43 4.09
CA SER A 14 22.66 9.23 5.51
C SER A 14 22.96 7.79 5.89
N MET A 15 23.82 7.54 6.87
CA MET A 15 24.09 6.19 7.39
C MET A 15 23.17 5.84 8.55
N CYS A 16 22.74 4.57 8.62
CA CYS A 16 22.06 4.01 9.78
C CYS A 16 23.05 3.81 10.95
N MET A 17 22.51 3.51 12.14
CA MET A 17 23.30 3.09 13.30
C MET A 17 24.13 1.81 13.06
N CYS A 18 23.74 1.04 12.05
CA CYS A 18 24.41 -0.17 11.59
C CYS A 18 25.57 0.05 10.60
N GLY A 19 25.92 1.31 10.29
CA GLY A 19 27.00 1.66 9.34
C GLY A 19 26.68 1.39 7.87
N ARG A 20 25.42 1.06 7.54
CA ARG A 20 24.91 0.90 6.17
C ARG A 20 24.20 2.18 5.72
N ASN A 21 24.02 2.33 4.41
CA ASN A 21 23.19 3.41 3.88
C ASN A 21 21.74 3.31 4.39
N ALA A 22 21.22 4.45 4.82
CA ALA A 22 19.80 4.65 5.02
C ALA A 22 19.13 4.91 3.66
N SER A 23 17.91 4.40 3.50
CA SER A 23 17.14 4.53 2.27
C SER A 23 15.85 5.29 2.57
N MET A 24 15.46 6.15 1.61
CA MET A 24 14.19 6.87 1.69
C MET A 24 13.02 5.91 1.48
N ARG A 25 12.00 6.04 2.33
CA ARG A 25 10.79 5.23 2.32
C ARG A 25 9.57 6.12 2.56
N THR A 26 8.42 5.66 2.10
CA THR A 26 7.14 6.32 2.33
C THR A 26 6.34 5.55 3.36
N SER A 27 5.86 6.23 4.40
CA SER A 27 4.95 5.62 5.37
C SER A 27 3.54 5.54 4.78
N TRP A 28 2.94 4.37 4.89
CA TRP A 28 1.54 4.11 4.52
C TRP A 28 0.66 3.86 5.75
N MET A 29 1.19 4.17 6.94
CA MET A 29 0.45 4.05 8.19
C MET A 29 -0.64 5.13 8.25
N GLU A 30 -1.78 4.80 8.85
CA GLU A 30 -2.93 5.71 8.95
C GLU A 30 -2.58 7.06 9.59
N ASN A 31 -1.63 7.07 10.53
CA ASN A 31 -1.19 8.27 11.24
C ASN A 31 -0.19 9.13 10.46
N ASN A 32 0.54 8.57 9.51
CA ASN A 32 1.57 9.28 8.74
C ASN A 32 1.48 8.94 7.23
N PRO A 33 0.29 9.00 6.60
CA PRO A 33 0.12 8.50 5.26
C PRO A 33 0.86 9.40 4.27
N GLY A 34 1.65 8.77 3.38
CA GLY A 34 2.41 9.46 2.34
C GLY A 34 3.66 10.20 2.82
N ARG A 35 3.96 10.20 4.13
CA ARG A 35 5.10 10.94 4.69
C ARG A 35 6.40 10.16 4.50
N ARG A 36 7.45 10.80 4.00
CA ARG A 36 8.75 10.14 3.76
C ARG A 36 9.64 10.16 5.00
N PHE A 37 10.36 9.06 5.19
CA PHE A 37 11.38 8.89 6.22
C PHE A 37 12.63 8.20 5.65
N LEU A 38 13.77 8.42 6.27
CA LEU A 38 14.97 7.62 6.08
C LEU A 38 14.95 6.47 7.08
N GLY A 39 15.11 5.25 6.60
CA GLY A 39 15.23 4.06 7.44
C GLY A 39 16.42 3.21 7.04
N CYS A 40 16.80 2.24 7.89
CA CYS A 40 17.80 1.24 7.53
C CYS A 40 17.52 0.64 6.14
N SER A 41 18.56 0.40 5.34
CA SER A 41 18.44 -0.34 4.07
C SER A 41 17.79 -1.71 4.26
N LEU A 42 17.99 -2.33 5.42
CA LEU A 42 17.37 -3.61 5.82
C LEU A 42 15.99 -3.46 6.49
N TYR A 43 15.45 -2.25 6.66
CA TYR A 43 14.19 -1.99 7.36
C TYR A 43 13.08 -3.01 7.01
N GLY A 44 12.46 -3.58 8.05
CA GLY A 44 11.46 -4.65 7.95
C GLY A 44 12.04 -6.07 8.00
N ARG A 45 13.37 -6.22 8.08
CA ARG A 45 14.05 -7.51 8.28
C ARG A 45 14.50 -7.68 9.75
N PRO A 46 14.72 -8.92 10.22
CA PRO A 46 15.16 -9.20 11.58
C PRO A 46 16.52 -8.57 11.97
N ASP A 47 17.39 -8.34 10.98
CA ASP A 47 18.74 -7.76 11.14
C ASP A 47 18.76 -6.23 10.92
N ALA A 48 17.60 -5.61 10.75
CA ALA A 48 17.51 -4.17 10.62
C ALA A 48 17.71 -3.48 11.97
N CYS A 49 18.58 -2.47 12.02
CA CYS A 49 18.55 -1.53 13.15
C CYS A 49 17.34 -0.59 13.04
N ASP A 50 16.94 -0.02 14.17
CA ASP A 50 15.78 0.87 14.30
C ASP A 50 16.05 2.32 13.86
N TYR A 51 17.03 2.53 12.97
CA TYR A 51 17.30 3.87 12.45
C TYR A 51 16.08 4.42 11.71
N PHE A 52 15.63 5.59 12.13
CA PHE A 52 14.45 6.26 11.60
C PHE A 52 14.59 7.78 11.69
N LYS A 53 14.37 8.50 10.58
CA LYS A 53 14.33 9.97 10.55
C LYS A 53 13.27 10.47 9.57
N TRP A 54 12.35 11.33 10.02
CA TRP A 54 11.40 11.98 9.12
C TRP A 54 12.13 12.93 8.15
N VAL A 55 11.79 12.83 6.87
CA VAL A 55 12.27 13.74 5.81
C VAL A 55 11.26 14.85 5.61
N ASP A 56 9.99 14.47 5.45
CA ASP A 56 8.92 15.45 5.25
C ASP A 56 8.47 16.05 6.60
N PRO A 57 8.03 17.31 6.61
CA PRO A 57 7.39 17.90 7.79
C PRO A 57 6.10 17.16 8.16
N ILE A 58 5.54 17.47 9.33
CA ILE A 58 4.27 16.90 9.75
C ILE A 58 3.20 17.23 8.69
N VAL A 59 2.51 16.21 8.20
CA VAL A 59 1.45 16.37 7.20
C VAL A 59 0.26 17.07 7.85
N HIS A 60 -0.23 18.14 7.21
CA HIS A 60 -1.41 18.86 7.71
C HIS A 60 -2.63 17.89 7.80
N PRO A 61 -3.47 17.98 8.86
CA PRO A 61 -4.58 17.03 9.09
C PRO A 61 -5.52 16.86 7.90
N ARG A 62 -5.72 17.93 7.10
CA ARG A 62 -6.50 17.87 5.85
C ARG A 62 -5.95 16.85 4.85
N TYR A 63 -4.63 16.78 4.65
CA TYR A 63 -4.03 15.81 3.74
C TYR A 63 -4.21 14.38 4.24
N LYS A 64 -4.05 14.16 5.55
CA LYS A 64 -4.32 12.87 6.20
C LYS A 64 -5.74 12.38 5.88
N SER A 65 -6.74 13.25 6.08
CA SER A 65 -8.15 12.91 5.81
C SER A 65 -8.41 12.57 4.35
N VAL A 66 -7.83 13.34 3.41
CA VAL A 66 -7.97 13.09 1.97
C VAL A 66 -7.32 11.76 1.57
N ILE A 67 -6.05 11.55 1.93
CA ILE A 67 -5.32 10.31 1.57
C ILE A 67 -6.01 9.08 2.15
N ASN A 68 -6.39 9.11 3.44
CA ASN A 68 -7.10 8.00 4.07
C ASN A 68 -8.48 7.77 3.43
N GLY A 69 -9.18 8.83 3.02
CA GLY A 69 -10.43 8.73 2.27
C GLY A 69 -10.25 8.01 0.93
N LEU A 70 -9.21 8.36 0.18
CA LEU A 70 -8.88 7.72 -1.10
C LEU A 70 -8.50 6.25 -0.92
N LEU A 71 -7.67 5.92 0.07
CA LEU A 71 -7.30 4.53 0.38
C LEU A 71 -8.52 3.69 0.74
N ARG A 72 -9.43 4.20 1.58
CA ARG A 72 -10.68 3.48 1.92
C ARG A 72 -11.54 3.23 0.67
N ASN A 73 -11.65 4.22 -0.20
CA ASN A 73 -12.43 4.09 -1.44
C ASN A 73 -11.81 3.07 -2.41
N ALA A 74 -10.48 3.08 -2.56
CA ALA A 74 -9.76 2.08 -3.36
C ALA A 74 -9.98 0.67 -2.81
N ASN A 75 -9.74 0.47 -1.51
CA ASN A 75 -9.95 -0.82 -0.84
C ASN A 75 -11.39 -1.31 -0.97
N ARG A 76 -12.38 -0.41 -0.90
CA ARG A 76 -13.80 -0.75 -1.08
C ARG A 76 -14.09 -1.21 -2.50
N LYS A 77 -13.51 -0.54 -3.51
CA LYS A 77 -13.65 -0.94 -4.92
C LYS A 77 -13.04 -2.32 -5.15
N ASP A 78 -11.82 -2.56 -4.70
CA ASP A 78 -11.15 -3.86 -4.82
C ASP A 78 -11.95 -4.98 -4.14
N ALA A 79 -12.54 -4.70 -2.98
CA ALA A 79 -13.37 -5.67 -2.27
C ALA A 79 -14.66 -5.99 -3.03
N LEU A 80 -15.30 -4.98 -3.65
CA LEU A 80 -16.49 -5.17 -4.48
C LEU A 80 -16.16 -5.94 -5.77
N GLU A 81 -15.06 -5.59 -6.44
CA GLU A 81 -14.59 -6.30 -7.63
C GLU A 81 -14.31 -7.78 -7.33
N LYS A 82 -13.60 -8.08 -6.24
CA LYS A 82 -13.37 -9.47 -5.80
C LYS A 82 -14.67 -10.20 -5.44
N LYS A 83 -15.68 -9.51 -4.92
CA LYS A 83 -17.01 -10.10 -4.66
C LYS A 83 -17.74 -10.40 -5.97
N LEU A 84 -17.75 -9.45 -6.89
CA LEU A 84 -18.37 -9.62 -8.21
C LEU A 84 -17.69 -10.76 -8.97
N GLN A 85 -16.36 -10.80 -9.02
CA GLN A 85 -15.61 -11.88 -9.65
C GLN A 85 -15.96 -13.26 -9.06
N ARG A 86 -16.06 -13.36 -7.73
CA ARG A 86 -16.51 -14.61 -7.07
C ARG A 86 -17.92 -15.00 -7.47
N MET A 87 -18.86 -14.05 -7.47
CA MET A 87 -20.25 -14.33 -7.85
C MET A 87 -20.36 -14.76 -9.33
N LEU A 88 -19.63 -14.11 -10.22
CA LEU A 88 -19.54 -14.50 -11.63
C LEU A 88 -18.93 -15.90 -11.80
N MET A 89 -17.89 -16.23 -11.02
CA MET A 89 -17.29 -17.56 -11.01
C MET A 89 -18.33 -18.64 -10.64
N TYR A 90 -19.08 -18.43 -9.56
CA TYR A 90 -20.15 -19.35 -9.15
C TYR A 90 -21.23 -19.49 -10.21
N HIS A 91 -21.66 -18.38 -10.82
CA HIS A 91 -22.68 -18.42 -11.88
C HIS A 91 -22.20 -19.23 -13.09
N ARG A 92 -20.95 -19.04 -13.53
CA ARG A 92 -20.36 -19.82 -14.63
C ARG A 92 -20.29 -21.32 -14.31
N ILE A 93 -19.89 -21.68 -13.09
CA ILE A 93 -19.87 -23.09 -12.64
C ILE A 93 -21.27 -23.67 -12.63
N LEU A 94 -22.26 -22.95 -12.08
CA LEU A 94 -23.64 -23.41 -12.02
C LEU A 94 -24.24 -23.62 -13.41
N LEU A 95 -24.04 -22.67 -14.33
CA LEU A 95 -24.48 -22.82 -15.73
C LEU A 95 -23.85 -24.04 -16.40
N ALA A 96 -22.55 -24.25 -16.23
CA ALA A 96 -21.87 -25.43 -16.76
C ALA A 96 -22.46 -26.73 -16.19
N MET A 97 -22.74 -26.79 -14.89
CA MET A 97 -23.37 -27.94 -14.24
C MET A 97 -24.78 -28.22 -14.79
N VAL A 98 -25.60 -27.18 -14.96
CA VAL A 98 -26.95 -27.31 -15.54
C VAL A 98 -26.89 -27.82 -16.97
N VAL A 99 -26.01 -27.26 -17.80
CA VAL A 99 -25.82 -27.72 -19.18
C VAL A 99 -25.38 -29.18 -19.21
N MET A 100 -24.45 -29.59 -18.33
CA MET A 100 -24.03 -30.99 -18.23
C MET A 100 -25.19 -31.92 -17.89
N VAL A 101 -26.06 -31.57 -16.93
CA VAL A 101 -27.24 -32.39 -16.59
C VAL A 101 -28.21 -32.49 -17.76
N LEU A 102 -28.45 -31.40 -18.48
CA LEU A 102 -29.32 -31.39 -19.67
C LEU A 102 -28.74 -32.27 -20.78
N LEU A 103 -27.43 -32.18 -21.05
CA LEU A 103 -26.76 -33.02 -22.03
C LEU A 103 -26.84 -34.51 -21.68
N VAL A 104 -26.61 -34.87 -20.41
CA VAL A 104 -26.75 -36.27 -19.95
C VAL A 104 -28.19 -36.77 -20.15
N ARG A 105 -29.20 -35.94 -19.86
CA ARG A 105 -30.62 -36.27 -20.10
C ARG A 105 -31.03 -36.31 -21.57
N CYS A 106 -30.27 -35.68 -22.46
CA CYS A 106 -30.52 -35.78 -23.91
C CYS A 106 -29.85 -37.02 -24.55
N VAL A 107 -28.95 -37.69 -23.84
CA VAL A 107 -28.20 -38.86 -24.33
C VAL A 107 -28.80 -40.19 -23.83
N ILE A 108 -29.55 -40.16 -22.73
CA ILE A 108 -30.29 -41.30 -22.15
C ILE A 108 -31.75 -41.21 -22.56
#